data_AF-A0A7S3TAY8-F1
#
_entry.id   AF-A0A7S3TAY8-F1
#
_cell.length_a   1.000
_cell.length_b   1.000
_cell.length_c   1.000
_cell.angle_alpha   90.00
_cell.angle_beta   90.00
_cell.angle_gamma   90.00
#
_symmetry.space_group_name_H-M   'P 1'
#
loop_
_entity.id
_entity.type
_entity.pdbx_description
1 polymer ?
#
loop_
_entity_poly.entity_id
_entity_poly.type
_entity_poly.pdbx_seq_one_letter_code
_entity_poly.pdbx_strand_id
1 'polypeptide(L)'
;AFETQVVTFIMKWELQEEAQTLLVSLDSACQQKVMAEFNPRDTTRDVNAIFCKFARGVSGQYAAPSWDAGGADPNQADDLYSFIAKWNLGEEAQGMLMGLSADLQHKVIKSFSPRDMDKDANNIFMKFAQGVAKGQKGGVPYWRQEKGKGKGTWATHQAAPAPVQMAAPAPTPVMLGGHHDHNAMLANALAQQVAQQQQLIEQVAQQQLLIEQLQRGHGMVQQQQQQQQ
;
A
#
# COMPACT_ATOMS: atom_id res chain seq x y z
N ALA A 1 -17.85 -1.82 24.41
CA ALA A 1 -16.56 -2.24 25.04
C ALA A 1 -15.42 -2.22 24.03
N PHE A 2 -15.57 -2.90 22.89
CA PHE A 2 -14.54 -2.94 21.85
C PHE A 2 -14.22 -1.56 21.25
N GLU A 3 -15.23 -0.75 20.89
CA GLU A 3 -15.03 0.62 20.40
C GLU A 3 -14.23 1.50 21.37
N THR A 4 -14.48 1.37 22.68
CA THR A 4 -13.73 2.09 23.72
C THR A 4 -12.25 1.70 23.74
N GLN A 5 -11.93 0.42 23.48
CA GLN A 5 -10.54 -0.02 23.37
C GLN A 5 -9.87 0.57 22.12
N VAL A 6 -10.57 0.65 20.99
CA VAL A 6 -10.05 1.26 19.75
C VAL A 6 -9.73 2.73 19.98
N VAL A 7 -10.65 3.50 20.58
CA VAL A 7 -10.42 4.92 20.90
C VAL A 7 -9.24 5.09 21.87
N THR A 8 -9.17 4.26 22.91
CA THR A 8 -8.06 4.32 23.88
C THR A 8 -6.71 4.01 23.22
N PHE A 9 -6.69 3.05 22.29
CA PHE A 9 -5.49 2.68 21.53
C PHE A 9 -5.05 3.81 20.58
N ILE A 10 -6.01 4.44 19.87
CA ILE A 10 -5.75 5.60 19.00
C ILE A 10 -5.15 6.75 19.81
N MET A 11 -5.71 7.06 20.98
CA MET A 11 -5.19 8.12 21.84
C MET A 11 -3.83 7.78 22.43
N LYS A 12 -3.61 6.52 22.82
CA LYS A 12 -2.34 6.07 23.42
C LYS A 12 -1.15 6.22 22.46
N TRP A 13 -1.37 5.97 21.17
CA TRP A 13 -0.32 5.99 20.14
C TRP A 13 -0.40 7.20 19.21
N GLU A 14 -1.29 8.15 19.50
CA GLU A 14 -1.54 9.37 18.70
C GLU A 14 -1.69 9.07 17.20
N LEU A 15 -2.52 8.06 16.88
CA LEU A 15 -2.72 7.65 15.50
C LEU A 15 -3.44 8.75 14.70
N GLN A 16 -2.91 9.06 13.53
CA GLN A 16 -3.50 10.01 12.58
C GLN A 16 -4.63 9.38 11.77
N GLU A 17 -5.40 10.22 11.08
CA GLU A 17 -6.61 9.85 10.34
C GLU A 17 -6.40 8.67 9.38
N GLU A 18 -5.27 8.63 8.67
CA GLU A 18 -4.95 7.53 7.74
C GLU A 18 -4.78 6.19 8.49
N ALA A 19 -4.05 6.21 9.61
CA ALA A 19 -3.83 5.03 10.45
C ALA A 19 -5.12 4.56 11.13
N GLN A 20 -5.97 5.50 11.57
CA GLN A 20 -7.29 5.20 12.12
C GLN A 20 -8.19 4.55 11.07
N THR A 21 -8.24 5.10 9.87
CA THR A 21 -9.03 4.54 8.75
C THR A 21 -8.59 3.13 8.44
N LEU A 22 -7.27 2.88 8.41
CA LEU A 22 -6.73 1.54 8.21
C LEU A 22 -7.16 0.59 9.33
N LEU A 23 -7.03 0.98 10.60
CA LEU A 23 -7.43 0.15 11.73
C LEU A 23 -8.92 -0.22 11.65
N VAL A 24 -9.78 0.75 11.38
CA VAL A 24 -11.24 0.52 11.28
C VAL A 24 -11.61 -0.33 10.06
N SER A 25 -10.80 -0.29 8.99
CA SER A 25 -11.00 -1.11 7.78
C SER A 25 -10.68 -2.61 7.98
N LEU A 26 -9.89 -2.95 9.00
CA LEU A 26 -9.53 -4.33 9.31
C LEU A 26 -10.72 -5.13 9.87
N ASP A 27 -10.72 -6.45 9.66
CA ASP A 27 -11.64 -7.36 10.34
C ASP A 27 -11.45 -7.28 11.88
N SER A 28 -12.52 -7.56 12.63
CA SER A 28 -12.51 -7.52 14.10
C SER A 28 -11.43 -8.39 14.74
N ALA A 29 -11.12 -9.58 14.17
CA ALA A 29 -10.05 -10.43 14.68
C ALA A 29 -8.66 -9.82 14.45
N CYS A 30 -8.42 -9.26 13.26
CA CYS A 30 -7.20 -8.53 12.93
C CYS A 30 -7.04 -7.28 13.82
N GLN A 31 -8.09 -6.50 14.05
CA GLN A 31 -8.07 -5.34 14.94
C GLN A 31 -7.64 -5.72 16.36
N GLN A 32 -8.23 -6.76 16.94
CA GLN A 32 -7.87 -7.24 18.28
C GLN A 32 -6.40 -7.65 18.36
N LYS A 33 -5.92 -8.38 17.36
CA LYS A 33 -4.52 -8.81 17.30
C LYS A 33 -3.57 -7.62 17.18
N VAL A 34 -3.88 -6.68 16.30
CA VAL A 34 -3.11 -5.45 16.14
C VAL A 34 -3.03 -4.70 17.47
N MET A 35 -4.15 -4.52 18.15
CA MET A 35 -4.21 -3.80 19.43
C MET A 35 -3.49 -4.52 20.57
N ALA A 36 -3.45 -5.86 20.56
CA ALA A 36 -2.78 -6.67 21.56
C ALA A 36 -1.26 -6.75 21.36
N GLU A 37 -0.81 -6.85 20.11
CA GLU A 37 0.59 -7.15 19.77
C GLU A 37 1.40 -5.90 19.39
N PHE A 38 0.76 -4.79 19.05
CA PHE A 38 1.47 -3.57 18.67
C PHE A 38 2.15 -2.90 19.88
N ASN A 39 3.46 -3.12 19.97
CA ASN A 39 4.33 -2.54 20.98
C ASN A 39 5.64 -2.05 20.32
N PRO A 40 5.64 -0.88 19.67
CA PRO A 40 6.82 -0.34 19.01
C PRO A 40 7.96 -0.13 20.02
N ARG A 41 9.13 -0.68 19.70
CA ARG A 41 10.33 -0.58 20.56
C ARG A 41 10.95 0.82 20.56
N ASP A 42 10.67 1.61 19.54
CA ASP A 42 11.21 2.94 19.34
C ASP A 42 10.08 3.89 18.96
N THR A 43 9.69 4.73 19.92
CA THR A 43 8.64 5.75 19.77
C THR A 43 9.19 7.08 19.31
N THR A 44 10.50 7.21 19.08
CA THR A 44 11.11 8.42 18.52
C THR A 44 10.94 8.52 17.01
N ARG A 45 10.63 7.40 16.36
CA ARG A 45 10.28 7.30 14.94
C ARG A 45 8.78 7.48 14.74
N ASP A 46 8.39 7.77 13.51
CA ASP A 46 6.98 7.95 13.13
C ASP A 46 6.16 6.68 13.43
N VAL A 47 5.41 6.75 14.54
CA VAL A 47 4.56 5.66 15.04
C VAL A 47 3.46 5.31 14.04
N ASN A 48 2.97 6.27 13.26
CA ASN A 48 1.91 6.05 12.26
C ASN A 48 2.41 5.17 11.12
N ALA A 49 3.61 5.46 10.61
CA ALA A 49 4.23 4.63 9.58
C ALA A 49 4.50 3.20 10.07
N ILE A 50 4.97 3.05 11.31
CA ILE A 50 5.23 1.75 11.93
C ILE A 50 3.92 0.98 12.13
N PHE A 51 2.87 1.67 12.60
CA PHE A 51 1.54 1.11 12.80
C PHE A 51 0.94 0.63 11.48
N CYS A 52 0.90 1.47 10.45
CA CYS A 52 0.31 1.13 9.16
C CYS A 52 0.99 -0.11 8.56
N LYS A 53 2.31 -0.21 8.68
CA LYS A 53 3.07 -1.39 8.26
C LYS A 53 2.68 -2.64 9.04
N PHE A 54 2.62 -2.54 10.38
CA PHE A 54 2.26 -3.67 11.23
C PHE A 54 0.83 -4.16 10.96
N ALA A 55 -0.12 -3.23 10.86
CA ALA A 55 -1.53 -3.50 10.59
C ALA A 55 -1.74 -4.23 9.25
N ARG A 56 -1.04 -3.80 8.19
CA ARG A 56 -1.06 -4.47 6.87
C ARG A 56 -0.44 -5.87 6.92
N GLY A 57 0.65 -6.06 7.66
CA GLY A 57 1.25 -7.38 7.85
C GLY A 57 0.31 -8.36 8.58
N VAL A 58 -0.44 -7.87 9.58
CA VAL A 58 -1.44 -8.69 10.27
C VAL A 58 -2.59 -9.06 9.35
N SER A 59 -3.11 -8.14 8.53
CA SER A 59 -4.21 -8.44 7.60
C SER A 59 -3.79 -9.40 6.48
N GLY A 60 -2.56 -9.27 5.97
CA GLY A 60 -2.00 -10.17 4.96
C GLY A 60 -1.81 -11.61 5.45
N GLN A 61 -1.60 -11.82 6.75
CA GLN A 61 -1.50 -13.17 7.34
C GLN A 61 -2.84 -13.92 7.42
N TYR A 62 -3.97 -13.21 7.36
CA TYR A 62 -5.32 -13.80 7.43
C TYR A 62 -6.07 -13.78 6.09
N ALA A 63 -5.59 -13.04 5.09
CA ALA A 63 -6.00 -13.26 3.71
C ALA A 63 -5.47 -14.64 3.28
N ALA A 64 -6.39 -15.60 3.13
CA ALA A 64 -6.05 -16.98 2.78
C ALA A 64 -4.98 -17.05 1.66
N PRO A 65 -4.01 -17.97 1.74
CA PRO A 65 -3.04 -18.14 0.67
C PRO A 65 -3.80 -18.57 -0.59
N SER A 66 -4.04 -17.63 -1.50
CA SER A 66 -4.59 -17.91 -2.82
C SER A 66 -3.48 -18.55 -3.63
N TRP A 67 -3.45 -19.88 -3.63
CA TRP A 67 -2.45 -20.72 -4.32
C TRP A 67 -2.68 -20.79 -5.83
N ASP A 68 -3.59 -19.98 -6.39
CA ASP A 68 -3.93 -19.99 -7.82
C ASP A 68 -4.03 -18.56 -8.36
N ALA A 69 -2.89 -18.01 -8.78
CA ALA A 69 -2.73 -16.99 -9.83
C ALA A 69 -1.24 -16.60 -9.93
N GLY A 70 -0.54 -17.18 -10.91
CA GLY A 70 0.75 -16.73 -11.46
C GLY A 70 1.61 -15.72 -10.67
N GLY A 71 2.41 -16.23 -9.74
CA GLY A 71 3.84 -15.87 -9.66
C GLY A 71 4.26 -14.47 -9.18
N ALA A 72 3.42 -13.74 -8.45
CA ALA A 72 3.88 -12.61 -7.64
C ALA A 72 3.52 -12.90 -6.18
N ASP A 73 4.53 -13.29 -5.41
CA ASP A 73 4.41 -13.50 -3.97
C ASP A 73 3.91 -12.17 -3.34
N PRO A 74 2.72 -12.13 -2.70
CA PRO A 74 2.19 -10.90 -2.12
C PRO A 74 3.08 -10.33 -1.01
N ASN A 75 4.00 -11.14 -0.47
CA ASN A 75 5.00 -10.73 0.51
C ASN A 75 6.18 -9.98 -0.15
N GLN A 76 6.37 -10.07 -1.46
CA GLN A 76 7.47 -9.41 -2.17
C GLN A 76 7.33 -7.89 -2.21
N ALA A 77 6.09 -7.38 -2.32
CA ALA A 77 5.83 -5.94 -2.25
C ALA A 77 6.11 -5.40 -0.84
N ASP A 78 5.70 -6.13 0.20
CA ASP A 78 6.00 -5.79 1.60
C ASP A 78 7.52 -5.86 1.91
N ASP A 79 8.23 -6.84 1.34
CA ASP A 79 9.69 -6.94 1.42
C ASP A 79 10.40 -5.76 0.73
N LEU A 80 9.86 -5.28 -0.40
CA LEU A 80 10.35 -4.11 -1.13
C LEU A 80 10.25 -2.82 -0.31
N TYR A 81 9.05 -2.49 0.15
CA TYR A 81 8.81 -1.25 0.91
C TYR A 81 9.50 -1.29 2.27
N SER A 82 9.54 -2.45 2.93
CA SER A 82 10.26 -2.61 4.19
C SER A 82 11.76 -2.44 4.04
N PHE A 83 12.34 -2.91 2.93
CA PHE A 83 13.75 -2.73 2.60
C PHE A 83 14.10 -1.26 2.30
N ILE A 84 13.26 -0.58 1.50
CA ILE A 84 13.40 0.86 1.20
C ILE A 84 13.41 1.68 2.49
N ALA A 85 12.45 1.43 3.39
CA ALA A 85 12.35 2.12 4.67
C ALA A 85 13.51 1.77 5.63
N LYS A 86 13.98 0.51 5.62
CA LYS A 86 15.08 0.05 6.46
C LYS A 86 16.40 0.76 6.12
N TRP A 87 16.66 0.97 4.84
CA TRP A 87 17.90 1.58 4.35
C TRP A 87 17.75 3.05 3.96
N ASN A 88 16.58 3.63 4.18
CA ASN A 88 16.22 5.00 3.81
C ASN A 88 16.61 5.33 2.35
N LEU A 89 16.20 4.45 1.43
CA LEU A 89 16.52 4.60 0.01
C LEU A 89 15.77 5.81 -0.57
N GLY A 90 16.50 6.71 -1.23
CA GLY A 90 15.96 7.83 -1.97
C GLY A 90 15.32 7.40 -3.29
N GLU A 91 14.59 8.32 -3.91
CA GLU A 91 13.76 8.08 -5.10
C GLU A 91 14.51 7.39 -6.24
N GLU A 92 15.76 7.78 -6.51
CA GLU A 92 16.58 7.17 -7.57
C GLU A 92 16.91 5.69 -7.28
N ALA A 93 17.20 5.36 -6.03
CA ALA A 93 17.47 4.00 -5.58
C ALA A 93 16.20 3.14 -5.58
N GLN A 94 15.06 3.70 -5.19
CA GLN A 94 13.76 3.05 -5.27
C GLN A 94 13.41 2.73 -6.73
N GLY A 95 13.57 3.70 -7.64
CA GLY A 95 13.33 3.52 -9.07
C GLY A 95 14.22 2.42 -9.67
N MET A 96 15.48 2.34 -9.26
CA MET A 96 16.35 1.24 -9.66
C MET A 96 15.84 -0.11 -9.16
N LEU A 97 15.46 -0.22 -7.89
CA LEU A 97 14.96 -1.45 -7.30
C LEU A 97 13.66 -1.92 -7.96
N MET A 98 12.70 -1.02 -8.17
CA MET A 98 11.43 -1.31 -8.85
C MET A 98 11.61 -1.67 -10.32
N GLY A 99 12.66 -1.14 -10.98
CA GLY A 99 13.01 -1.48 -12.36
C GLY A 99 13.72 -2.82 -12.55
N LEU A 100 14.09 -3.54 -11.48
CA LEU A 100 14.64 -4.89 -11.55
C LEU A 100 13.53 -5.93 -11.70
N SER A 101 13.85 -7.08 -12.32
CA SER A 101 12.93 -8.23 -12.33
C SER A 101 12.67 -8.76 -10.92
N ALA A 102 11.56 -9.46 -10.72
CA ALA A 102 11.18 -10.00 -9.41
C ALA A 102 12.28 -10.85 -8.76
N ASP A 103 12.92 -11.74 -9.53
CA ASP A 103 14.05 -12.56 -9.06
C ASP A 103 15.23 -11.71 -8.58
N LEU A 104 15.50 -10.60 -9.28
CA LEU A 104 16.59 -9.69 -8.96
C LEU A 104 16.28 -8.84 -7.74
N GLN A 105 15.05 -8.35 -7.60
CA GLN A 105 14.59 -7.65 -6.40
C GLN A 105 14.79 -8.54 -5.18
N HIS A 106 14.30 -9.78 -5.24
CA HIS A 106 14.40 -10.71 -4.13
C HIS A 106 15.86 -11.04 -3.80
N LYS A 107 16.70 -11.26 -4.83
CA LYS A 107 18.14 -11.47 -4.64
C LYS A 107 18.83 -10.27 -3.99
N VAL A 108 18.47 -9.05 -4.40
CA VAL A 108 19.03 -7.81 -3.85
C VAL A 108 18.60 -7.62 -2.41
N ILE A 109 17.31 -7.75 -2.10
CA ILE A 109 16.75 -7.62 -0.74
C ILE A 109 17.42 -8.62 0.21
N LYS A 110 17.61 -9.86 -0.23
CA LYS A 110 18.20 -10.94 0.60
C LYS A 110 19.72 -10.80 0.79
N SER A 111 20.43 -10.28 -0.20
CA SER A 111 21.90 -10.29 -0.23
C SER A 111 22.53 -8.96 0.18
N PHE A 112 21.73 -7.89 0.24
CA PHE A 112 22.23 -6.57 0.59
C PHE A 112 22.39 -6.43 2.11
N SER A 113 23.64 -6.52 2.56
CA SER A 113 24.05 -6.30 3.95
C SER A 113 25.30 -5.42 3.98
N PRO A 114 25.17 -4.09 3.86
CA PRO A 114 26.30 -3.18 3.92
C PRO A 114 27.03 -3.31 5.26
N ARG A 115 28.36 -3.40 5.22
CA ARG A 115 29.22 -3.51 6.41
C ARG A 115 29.44 -2.19 7.14
N ASP A 116 29.37 -1.07 6.41
CA ASP A 116 29.54 0.28 6.95
C ASP A 116 28.19 1.01 6.92
N MET A 117 27.56 1.15 8.09
CA MET A 117 26.28 1.89 8.23
C MET A 117 26.46 3.41 8.22
N ASP A 118 27.69 3.92 8.41
CA ASP A 118 28.02 5.35 8.40
C ASP A 118 28.16 5.97 7.00
N LYS A 119 28.10 5.15 5.95
CA LYS A 119 28.23 5.60 4.55
C LYS A 119 26.87 5.65 3.86
N ASP A 120 26.74 6.53 2.87
CA ASP A 120 25.52 6.74 2.07
C ASP A 120 24.93 5.41 1.55
N ALA A 121 23.91 4.89 2.24
CA ALA A 121 23.25 3.63 1.90
C ALA A 121 22.75 3.61 0.45
N ASN A 122 22.29 4.77 -0.04
CA ASN A 122 21.89 4.99 -1.43
C ASN A 122 23.01 4.66 -2.42
N ASN A 123 24.21 5.21 -2.22
CA ASN A 123 25.35 4.98 -3.13
C ASN A 123 25.84 3.53 -3.10
N ILE A 124 25.83 2.90 -1.92
CA ILE A 124 26.22 1.50 -1.75
C ILE A 124 25.20 0.58 -2.41
N PHE A 125 23.92 0.86 -2.19
CA PHE A 125 22.81 0.13 -2.81
C PHE A 125 22.87 0.20 -4.33
N MET A 126 23.01 1.39 -4.91
CA MET A 126 23.07 1.59 -6.36
C MET A 126 24.23 0.79 -6.98
N LYS A 127 25.41 0.80 -6.38
CA LYS A 127 26.56 0.02 -6.85
C LYS A 127 26.32 -1.49 -6.74
N PHE A 128 25.72 -1.94 -5.65
CA PHE A 128 25.38 -3.33 -5.43
C PHE A 128 24.33 -3.83 -6.42
N ALA A 129 23.20 -3.14 -6.54
CA ALA A 129 22.12 -3.46 -7.46
C ALA A 129 22.60 -3.48 -8.93
N GLN A 130 23.45 -2.52 -9.33
CA GLN A 130 24.11 -2.54 -10.64
C GLN A 130 25.03 -3.76 -10.83
N GLY A 131 25.75 -4.18 -9.80
CA GLY A 131 26.59 -5.38 -9.83
C GLY A 131 25.77 -6.66 -9.99
N VAL A 132 24.65 -6.78 -9.25
CA VAL A 132 23.74 -7.92 -9.35
C VAL A 132 23.08 -7.97 -10.74
N ALA A 133 22.64 -6.83 -11.27
CA ALA A 133 22.05 -6.72 -12.61
C ALA A 133 23.05 -7.07 -13.73
N LYS A 134 24.33 -6.67 -13.61
CA LYS A 134 25.38 -7.01 -14.59
C LYS A 134 25.82 -8.48 -14.53
N GLY A 135 25.66 -9.14 -13.39
CA GLY A 135 26.03 -10.55 -13.20
C GLY A 135 25.11 -11.55 -13.92
N GLN A 136 23.89 -11.15 -14.28
CA GLN A 136 23.00 -11.92 -15.12
C GLN A 136 23.23 -11.52 -16.58
N LYS A 137 23.85 -12.41 -17.38
CA LYS A 137 24.07 -12.22 -18.82
C LYS A 137 22.76 -11.76 -19.50
N GLY A 138 22.75 -10.53 -20.04
CA GLY A 138 21.88 -10.14 -21.16
C GLY A 138 20.75 -9.14 -20.93
N GLY A 139 20.58 -8.54 -19.74
CA GLY A 139 19.53 -7.53 -19.51
C GLY A 139 20.10 -6.12 -19.42
N VAL A 140 20.08 -5.33 -20.50
CA VAL A 140 20.28 -3.87 -20.37
C VAL A 140 18.99 -3.31 -19.75
N PRO A 141 19.04 -2.66 -18.58
CA PRO A 141 17.82 -2.18 -17.93
C PRO A 141 17.18 -1.03 -18.74
N TYR A 142 15.86 -1.09 -18.89
CA TYR A 142 15.05 -0.18 -19.70
C TYR A 142 15.18 1.31 -19.31
N TRP A 143 15.55 1.61 -18.06
CA TRP A 143 15.76 2.99 -17.59
C TRP A 143 17.11 3.61 -18.00
N ARG A 144 18.03 2.82 -18.59
CA ARG A 144 19.35 3.30 -19.05
C ARG A 144 19.35 3.76 -20.52
N GLN A 145 18.21 4.22 -21.02
CA GLN A 145 18.08 4.69 -22.40
C GLN A 145 17.75 6.17 -22.53
N GLU A 146 17.85 6.98 -21.46
CA GLU A 146 17.66 8.44 -21.58
C GLU A 146 18.63 9.23 -20.69
N LYS A 147 19.88 9.34 -21.15
CA LYS A 147 20.80 10.50 -20.99
C LYS A 147 22.24 10.04 -21.21
N GLY A 148 22.74 10.24 -22.42
CA GLY A 148 24.11 9.89 -22.75
C GLY A 148 24.47 10.19 -24.20
N LYS A 149 24.47 11.47 -24.56
CA LYS A 149 25.14 11.97 -25.77
C LYS A 149 26.65 11.80 -25.54
N GLY A 150 27.19 10.64 -25.90
CA GLY A 150 28.58 10.27 -25.65
C GLY A 150 29.10 9.29 -26.69
N LYS A 151 29.89 9.82 -27.62
CA LYS A 151 30.72 9.10 -28.60
C LYS A 151 31.48 7.94 -27.94
N GLY A 152 31.39 6.76 -28.55
CA GLY A 152 32.12 5.57 -28.13
C GLY A 152 32.10 4.49 -29.21
N THR A 153 32.81 4.78 -30.30
CA THR A 153 33.06 3.88 -31.43
C THR A 153 33.96 2.72 -31.02
N TRP A 154 33.51 1.49 -31.21
CA TRP A 154 34.31 0.38 -31.73
C TRP A 154 33.37 -0.63 -32.38
N ALA A 155 32.93 -0.30 -33.60
CA ALA A 155 32.23 -1.23 -34.46
C ALA A 155 33.28 -2.10 -35.18
N THR A 156 33.27 -3.38 -34.85
CA THR A 156 33.91 -4.46 -35.60
C THR A 156 33.34 -4.51 -37.02
N HIS A 157 34.25 -4.65 -37.99
CA HIS A 157 33.98 -4.76 -39.43
C HIS A 157 32.98 -5.88 -39.75
N GLN A 158 31.92 -5.57 -40.51
CA GLN A 158 31.49 -6.45 -41.60
C GLN A 158 30.65 -5.73 -42.65
N ALA A 159 30.86 -6.17 -43.88
CA ALA A 159 30.63 -5.47 -45.14
C ALA A 159 29.16 -5.34 -45.56
N ALA A 160 28.89 -4.29 -46.35
CA ALA A 160 27.73 -4.15 -47.22
C ALA A 160 27.80 -5.13 -48.40
N PRO A 161 26.68 -5.39 -49.10
CA PRO A 161 26.29 -4.50 -50.19
C PRO A 161 24.79 -4.12 -50.25
N ALA A 162 24.53 -3.04 -50.98
CA ALA A 162 23.26 -2.33 -51.22
C ALA A 162 22.34 -3.05 -52.25
N PRO A 163 21.34 -2.37 -52.85
CA PRO A 163 20.08 -1.85 -52.29
C PRO A 163 18.85 -2.42 -53.03
N VAL A 164 17.68 -2.54 -52.37
CA VAL A 164 16.42 -2.78 -53.08
C VAL A 164 15.32 -1.89 -52.49
N GLN A 165 14.85 -0.94 -53.32
CA GLN A 165 13.59 -0.22 -53.18
C GLN A 165 12.45 -1.24 -53.14
N MET A 166 11.52 -1.18 -52.17
CA MET A 166 10.09 -1.47 -52.40
C MET A 166 9.21 -0.83 -51.31
N ALA A 167 8.28 -0.02 -51.80
CA ALA A 167 6.94 0.35 -51.32
C ALA A 167 6.51 0.06 -49.86
N ALA A 168 5.99 1.13 -49.26
CA ALA A 168 5.12 1.13 -48.10
C ALA A 168 3.82 0.34 -48.31
N PRO A 169 3.33 -0.32 -47.25
CA PRO A 169 1.90 -0.41 -46.97
C PRO A 169 1.56 0.31 -45.65
N ALA A 170 0.46 1.08 -45.68
CA ALA A 170 -0.08 1.79 -44.54
C ALA A 170 -0.53 0.84 -43.42
N PRO A 171 -0.30 1.16 -42.13
CA PRO A 171 -0.98 0.50 -41.03
C PRO A 171 -2.37 1.10 -40.82
N THR A 172 -3.34 0.19 -40.79
CA THR A 172 -4.77 0.36 -40.47
C THR A 172 -5.02 1.08 -39.13
N PRO A 173 -6.13 1.83 -39.00
CA PRO A 173 -6.58 2.37 -37.71
C PRO A 173 -7.06 1.23 -36.81
N VAL A 174 -6.38 1.04 -35.68
CA VAL A 174 -6.85 0.17 -34.59
C VAL A 174 -7.90 0.94 -33.79
N MET A 175 -9.12 0.42 -33.77
CA MET A 175 -10.20 0.85 -32.90
C MET A 175 -9.78 0.64 -31.43
N LEU A 176 -9.52 1.73 -30.70
CA LEU A 176 -9.41 1.70 -29.24
C LEU A 176 -10.83 1.52 -28.66
N GLY A 177 -11.22 0.25 -28.49
CA GLY A 177 -12.38 -0.17 -27.71
C GLY A 177 -12.11 -0.09 -26.20
N GLY A 178 -13.14 0.32 -25.47
CA GLY A 178 -13.08 0.79 -24.09
C GLY A 178 -12.70 -0.24 -23.03
N HIS A 179 -11.86 0.20 -22.09
CA HIS A 179 -11.44 -0.54 -20.90
C HIS A 179 -11.45 0.40 -19.67
N HIS A 180 -12.52 1.18 -19.47
CA HIS A 180 -12.60 2.16 -18.37
C HIS A 180 -13.77 1.98 -17.39
N ASP A 181 -14.67 1.01 -17.58
CA ASP A 181 -15.92 0.96 -16.80
C ASP A 181 -15.86 0.19 -15.47
N HIS A 182 -14.81 -0.60 -15.20
CA HIS A 182 -14.76 -1.41 -13.95
C HIS A 182 -14.51 -0.57 -12.69
N ASN A 183 -13.73 0.50 -12.79
CA ASN A 183 -13.44 1.37 -11.64
C ASN A 183 -14.65 2.23 -11.25
N ALA A 184 -15.48 2.61 -12.23
CA ALA A 184 -16.70 3.38 -12.00
C ALA A 184 -17.79 2.58 -11.27
N MET A 185 -17.91 1.28 -11.56
CA MET A 185 -18.84 0.40 -10.84
C MET A 185 -18.48 0.23 -9.37
N LEU A 186 -17.19 0.08 -9.05
CA LEU A 186 -16.73 -0.09 -7.67
C LEU A 186 -16.98 1.18 -6.82
N ALA A 187 -16.71 2.36 -7.40
CA ALA A 187 -16.96 3.63 -6.75
C ALA A 187 -18.45 3.86 -6.45
N ASN A 188 -19.34 3.47 -7.38
CA ASN A 188 -20.78 3.58 -7.19
C ASN A 188 -21.31 2.60 -6.12
N ALA A 189 -20.76 1.38 -6.06
CA ALA A 189 -21.12 0.41 -5.03
C ALA A 189 -20.72 0.89 -3.62
N LEU A 190 -19.53 1.46 -3.48
CA LEU A 190 -19.07 2.03 -2.21
C LEU A 190 -19.94 3.21 -1.78
N ALA A 191 -20.31 4.10 -2.71
CA ALA A 191 -21.20 5.22 -2.42
C ALA A 191 -22.59 4.76 -1.93
N GLN A 192 -23.14 3.69 -2.53
CA GLN A 192 -24.41 3.10 -2.06
C GLN A 192 -24.27 2.50 -0.66
N GLN A 193 -23.15 1.84 -0.36
CA GLN A 193 -22.90 1.27 0.96
C GLN A 193 -22.82 2.35 2.05
N VAL A 194 -22.12 3.47 1.76
CA VAL A 194 -22.03 4.61 2.67
C VAL A 194 -23.41 5.24 2.90
N ALA A 195 -24.21 5.40 1.83
CA ALA A 195 -25.57 5.93 1.95
C ALA A 195 -26.46 5.03 2.83
N GLN A 196 -26.36 3.70 2.67
CA GLN A 196 -27.08 2.75 3.50
C GLN A 196 -26.66 2.82 4.97
N GLN A 197 -25.35 2.97 5.24
CA GLN A 197 -24.84 3.13 6.59
C GLN A 197 -25.37 4.41 7.24
N GLN A 198 -25.42 5.52 6.50
CA GLN A 198 -25.94 6.80 6.99
C GLN A 198 -27.42 6.71 7.40
N GLN A 199 -28.24 5.99 6.61
CA GLN A 199 -29.65 5.74 6.96
C GLN A 199 -29.80 4.94 8.26
N LEU A 200 -28.93 3.95 8.48
CA LEU A 200 -28.96 3.14 9.70
C LEU A 200 -28.63 3.98 10.94
N ILE A 201 -27.62 4.85 10.84
CA ILE A 201 -27.24 5.79 11.90
C ILE A 201 -28.41 6.71 12.25
N GLU A 202 -29.09 7.25 11.23
CA GLU A 202 -30.24 8.13 11.44
C GLU A 202 -31.41 7.40 12.11
N GLN A 203 -31.66 6.14 11.72
CA GLN A 203 -32.68 5.31 12.36
C GLN A 203 -32.36 5.04 13.84
N VAL A 204 -31.10 4.80 14.17
CA VAL A 204 -30.67 4.61 15.56
C VAL A 204 -30.82 5.90 16.36
N ALA A 205 -30.49 7.05 15.78
CA ALA A 205 -30.67 8.35 16.43
C ALA A 205 -32.15 8.64 16.72
N GLN A 206 -33.06 8.34 15.78
CA GLN A 206 -34.50 8.48 16.00
C GLN A 206 -35.01 7.57 17.13
N GLN A 207 -34.51 6.34 17.22
CA GLN A 207 -34.87 5.43 18.32
C GLN A 207 -34.39 5.94 19.68
N GLN A 208 -33.18 6.50 19.76
CA GLN A 208 -32.67 7.09 21.01
C GLN A 208 -33.53 8.28 21.45
N LEU A 209 -33.95 9.12 20.51
CA LEU A 209 -34.81 10.27 20.81
C LEU A 209 -36.19 9.83 21.32
N LEU A 210 -36.75 8.73 20.80
CA LEU A 210 -38.00 8.16 21.30
C LEU A 210 -37.83 7.62 22.74
N ILE A 211 -36.73 6.93 23.03
CA ILE A 211 -36.43 6.43 24.38
C ILE A 211 -36.32 7.61 25.36
N GLU A 212 -35.64 8.69 24.97
CA GLU A 212 -35.49 9.87 25.83
C GLU A 212 -36.83 10.56 26.10
N GLN A 213 -37.72 10.63 25.11
CA GLN A 213 -39.08 11.15 25.31
C GLN A 213 -39.89 10.29 26.28
N LEU A 214 -39.79 8.96 26.20
CA LEU A 214 -40.46 8.05 27.13
C LEU A 214 -39.93 8.19 28.57
N GLN A 215 -38.62 8.40 28.73
CA GLN A 215 -38.00 8.63 30.03
C GLN A 215 -38.43 9.97 30.63
N ARG A 216 -38.45 11.05 29.82
CA ARG A 216 -38.96 12.36 30.25
C ARG A 216 -40.44 12.31 30.66
N GLY A 217 -41.25 11.56 29.92
CA GLY A 217 -42.67 11.35 30.27
C GLY A 217 -42.85 10.66 31.62
N HIS A 218 -42.09 9.58 31.88
CA HIS A 218 -42.14 8.86 33.17
C HIS A 218 -41.72 9.73 34.36
N GLY A 219 -40.68 10.56 34.20
CA GLY A 219 -40.23 11.47 35.26
C GLY A 219 -41.30 12.49 35.67
N MET A 220 -42.06 13.03 34.70
CA MET A 220 -43.13 13.99 34.98
C MET A 220 -44.31 13.35 35.73
N VAL A 221 -44.68 12.11 35.40
CA VAL A 221 -45.76 11.39 36.11
C VAL A 221 -45.38 11.14 37.58
N GLN A 222 -44.13 10.74 37.82
CA GLN A 222 -43.65 10.48 39.17
C GLN A 222 -43.57 11.75 40.02
N GLN A 223 -43.13 12.86 39.42
CA GLN A 223 -43.10 14.17 40.08
C GLN A 223 -44.51 14.70 40.39
N GLN A 224 -45.48 14.47 39.50
CA GLN A 224 -46.88 14.85 39.74
C GLN A 224 -47.53 14.00 40.84
N GLN A 225 -47.12 12.73 40.98
CA GLN A 225 -47.60 11.87 42.05
C GLN A 225 -47.01 12.25 43.40
N GLN A 226 -45.77 12.75 43.44
CA GLN A 226 -45.13 13.22 44.66
C GLN A 226 -45.70 14.55 45.16
N GLN A 227 -46.24 15.39 44.28
CA GLN A 227 -46.93 16.63 44.67
C GLN A 227 -48.36 16.40 45.20
N GLN A 228 -48.92 15.20 45.03
CA GLN A 228 -50.27 14.85 45.50
C GLN A 228 -50.28 14.13 46.87
N GLN A 229 -49.12 13.83 47.44
CA GLN A 229 -48.96 13.30 48.80
C GLN A 229 -48.51 14.40 49.75
#